data_AF-A0A355U5T7-F1
#
_entry.id   AF-A0A355U5T7-F1
#
_cell.length_a   1.000
_cell.length_b   1.000
_cell.length_c   1.000
_cell.angle_alpha   90.00
_cell.angle_beta   90.00
_cell.angle_gamma   90.00
#
_symmetry.space_group_name_H-M   'P 1'
#
loop_
_entity.id
_entity.type
_entity.pdbx_description
1 polymer ?
#
loop_
_entity_poly.entity_id
_entity_poly.type
_entity_poly.pdbx_seq_one_letter_code
_entity_poly.pdbx_strand_id
1 'polypeptide(L)'
;LKLGYPTRVEASSTNVLTDSCPSAEMIHLTFPSRENMAKLAMPEVDIRWYDGGFRPERPEGLPAGFDLNVSGGCSIFYGSKDIMIAGTYGKDPILVSGRKPEVPHVLREITVSHQQDWIRACK
;
A
#
# COMPACT_ATOMS: atom_id res chain seq x y z
N LEU A 1 9.42 5.87 -3.40
CA LEU A 1 8.89 7.13 -2.85
C LEU A 1 9.93 8.06 -2.20
N LYS A 2 11.17 7.60 -1.92
CA LYS A 2 12.26 8.42 -1.32
C LYS A 2 11.79 9.21 -0.08
N LEU A 3 11.13 8.54 0.87
CA LEU A 3 10.39 9.21 1.94
C LEU A 3 11.29 9.78 3.06
N GLY A 4 12.45 9.17 3.34
CA GLY A 4 13.24 9.56 4.50
C GLY A 4 12.53 9.23 5.82
N TYR A 5 12.64 10.12 6.80
CA TYR A 5 11.97 9.98 8.11
C TYR A 5 10.63 10.74 8.13
N PRO A 6 9.63 10.26 8.89
CA PRO A 6 8.41 11.02 9.12
C PRO A 6 8.68 12.23 9.99
N THR A 7 7.93 13.31 9.79
CA THR A 7 7.96 14.52 10.63
C THR A 7 6.89 14.50 11.71
N ARG A 8 5.83 13.70 11.52
CA ARG A 8 4.77 13.50 12.51
C ARG A 8 4.38 12.03 12.56
N VAL A 9 4.13 11.54 13.77
CA VAL A 9 3.74 10.17 14.06
C VAL A 9 2.62 10.21 15.09
N GLU A 10 1.50 9.59 14.76
CA GLU A 10 0.40 9.31 15.68
C GLU A 10 0.10 7.82 15.61
N ALA A 11 -0.01 7.18 16.77
CA ALA A 11 -0.30 5.76 16.85
C ALA A 11 -1.24 5.50 18.02
N SER A 12 -2.14 4.56 17.82
CA SER A 12 -3.09 4.11 18.83
C SER A 12 -3.30 2.60 18.70
N SER A 13 -3.54 1.94 19.83
CA SER A 13 -3.80 0.51 19.87
C SER A 13 -4.90 0.20 20.89
N THR A 14 -5.40 -1.03 20.84
CA THR A 14 -6.11 -1.59 22.00
C THR A 14 -5.16 -1.72 23.20
N ASN A 15 -5.71 -1.99 24.39
CA ASN A 15 -4.92 -2.15 25.59
C ASN A 15 -3.81 -3.19 25.39
N VAL A 16 -2.57 -2.79 25.67
CA VAL A 16 -1.43 -3.70 25.72
C VAL A 16 -1.60 -4.59 26.95
N LEU A 17 -1.56 -5.90 26.75
CA LEU A 17 -1.60 -6.88 27.84
C LEU A 17 -0.18 -7.28 28.21
N THR A 18 0.04 -7.69 29.46
CA THR A 18 1.38 -8.07 29.96
C THR A 18 2.03 -9.17 29.11
N ASP A 19 1.22 -10.11 28.63
CA ASP A 19 1.70 -11.33 27.99
C ASP A 19 1.35 -11.41 26.49
N SER A 20 0.79 -10.34 25.88
CA SER A 20 0.45 -10.34 24.46
C SER A 20 0.51 -8.96 23.82
N CYS A 21 0.68 -8.95 22.49
CA CYS A 21 0.49 -7.75 21.68
C CYS A 21 -0.97 -7.26 21.76
N PRO A 22 -1.22 -5.96 21.46
CA PRO A 22 -2.57 -5.46 21.28
C PRO A 22 -3.28 -6.22 20.14
N SER A 23 -4.58 -6.37 20.27
CA SER A 23 -5.42 -7.05 19.28
C SER A 23 -5.69 -6.23 18.01
N ALA A 24 -5.49 -4.91 18.07
CA ALA A 24 -5.68 -4.00 16.95
C ALA A 24 -4.86 -2.72 17.13
N GLU A 25 -4.43 -2.15 16.02
CA GLU A 25 -3.59 -0.94 15.98
C GLU A 25 -3.92 -0.09 14.76
N MET A 26 -3.70 1.22 14.91
CA MET A 26 -3.73 2.17 13.82
C MET A 26 -2.56 3.14 13.94
N ILE A 27 -1.92 3.43 12.81
CA ILE A 27 -0.76 4.31 12.76
C ILE A 27 -0.99 5.32 11.64
N HIS A 28 -0.72 6.60 11.93
CA HIS A 28 -0.66 7.68 10.96
C HIS A 28 0.74 8.29 10.99
N LEU A 29 1.46 8.13 9.87
CA LEU A 29 2.75 8.74 9.62
C LEU A 29 2.61 9.85 8.58
N THR A 30 3.14 11.02 8.86
CA THR A 30 3.27 12.11 7.89
C THR A 30 4.73 12.28 7.50
N PHE A 31 5.02 12.12 6.23
CA PHE A 31 6.35 12.34 5.64
C PHE A 31 6.35 13.68 4.92
N PRO A 32 7.36 14.55 5.16
CA PRO A 32 7.38 15.88 4.60
C PRO A 32 7.45 15.85 3.06
N SER A 33 7.17 17.00 2.43
CA SER A 33 7.46 17.16 1.01
C SER A 33 8.95 16.95 0.74
N ARG A 34 9.26 16.46 -0.47
CA ARG A 34 10.61 16.19 -0.94
C ARG A 34 10.87 16.95 -2.23
N GLU A 35 12.11 16.94 -2.68
CA GLU A 35 12.48 17.47 -3.99
C GLU A 35 11.67 16.76 -5.09
N ASN A 36 11.09 17.56 -5.99
CA ASN A 36 10.36 17.03 -7.14
C ASN A 36 11.30 16.25 -8.06
N MET A 37 10.80 15.16 -8.63
CA MET A 37 11.48 14.52 -9.75
C MET A 37 11.07 15.22 -11.05
N ALA A 38 11.88 15.05 -12.11
CA ALA A 38 11.69 15.69 -13.41
C ALA A 38 10.26 15.62 -13.98
N LYS A 39 9.48 14.59 -13.64
CA LYS A 39 8.10 14.39 -14.10
C LYS A 39 7.10 14.05 -12.98
N LEU A 40 7.50 14.20 -11.71
CA LEU A 40 6.67 13.78 -10.58
C LEU A 40 6.87 14.71 -9.39
N ALA A 41 5.80 15.40 -8.99
CA ALA A 41 5.79 16.15 -7.76
C ALA A 41 5.88 15.21 -6.55
N MET A 42 6.61 15.63 -5.52
CA MET A 42 6.82 14.85 -4.31
C MET A 42 6.28 15.59 -3.08
N PRO A 43 4.95 15.84 -3.01
CA PRO A 43 4.33 16.57 -1.91
C PRO A 43 4.38 15.78 -0.60
N GLU A 44 3.98 16.38 0.52
CA GLU A 44 3.79 15.65 1.77
C GLU A 44 2.95 14.36 1.55
N VAL A 45 3.32 13.28 2.24
CA VAL A 45 2.66 11.97 2.11
C VAL A 45 2.21 11.49 3.47
N ASP A 46 0.91 11.23 3.59
CA ASP A 46 0.35 10.48 4.70
C ASP A 46 0.38 8.97 4.40
N ILE A 47 0.85 8.20 5.37
CA ILE A 47 0.71 6.74 5.40
C ILE A 47 -0.17 6.39 6.59
N ARG A 48 -1.26 5.67 6.32
CA ARG A 48 -2.15 5.12 7.34
C ARG A 48 -2.07 3.60 7.31
N TRP A 49 -1.81 3.01 8.46
CA TRP A 49 -1.76 1.56 8.67
C TRP A 49 -2.85 1.14 9.64
N TYR A 50 -3.48 0.00 9.37
CA TYR A 50 -4.56 -0.55 10.18
C TYR A 50 -4.37 -2.06 10.31
N ASP A 51 -4.52 -2.58 11.52
CA ASP A 51 -4.55 -4.01 11.82
C ASP A 51 -5.68 -4.34 12.82
N GLY A 52 -5.96 -5.62 13.04
CA GLY A 52 -6.93 -6.08 14.03
C GLY A 52 -8.39 -5.83 13.64
N GLY A 53 -8.66 -5.78 12.33
CA GLY A 53 -10.00 -5.58 11.79
C GLY A 53 -10.39 -4.12 11.59
N PHE A 54 -9.57 -3.15 12.03
CA PHE A 54 -9.73 -1.77 11.60
C PHE A 54 -9.58 -1.64 10.09
N ARG A 55 -10.33 -0.70 9.51
CA ARG A 55 -10.32 -0.44 8.07
C ARG A 55 -10.22 1.06 7.83
N PRO A 56 -9.52 1.48 6.77
CA PRO A 56 -9.60 2.85 6.31
C PRO A 56 -11.03 3.16 5.86
N GLU A 57 -11.30 4.45 5.72
CA GLU A 57 -12.45 4.90 4.95
C GLU A 57 -12.41 4.29 3.54
N ARG A 58 -13.59 3.90 3.02
CA ARG A 58 -13.66 3.33 1.68
C ARG A 58 -13.38 4.44 0.66
N PRO A 59 -12.45 4.21 -0.29
CA PRO A 59 -12.21 5.17 -1.36
C PRO A 59 -13.48 5.55 -2.11
N GLU A 60 -13.61 6.83 -2.44
CA GLU A 60 -14.70 7.31 -3.28
C GLU A 60 -14.70 6.58 -4.64
N GLY A 61 -15.89 6.18 -5.10
CA GLY A 61 -16.06 5.44 -6.35
C GLY A 61 -15.73 3.94 -6.27
N LEU A 62 -15.21 3.43 -5.16
CA LEU A 62 -15.02 1.99 -4.98
C LEU A 62 -16.37 1.28 -5.00
N PRO A 63 -16.59 0.26 -5.87
CA PRO A 63 -17.87 -0.44 -5.93
C PRO A 63 -18.32 -0.96 -4.56
N ALA A 64 -19.63 -0.85 -4.31
CA ALA A 64 -20.24 -1.42 -3.13
C ALA A 64 -19.98 -2.94 -3.09
N GLY A 65 -19.64 -3.45 -1.91
CA GLY A 65 -19.35 -4.88 -1.73
C GLY A 65 -17.94 -5.32 -2.18
N PHE A 66 -17.11 -4.45 -2.77
CA PHE A 66 -15.72 -4.79 -3.04
C PHE A 66 -14.97 -5.04 -1.71
N ASP A 67 -14.38 -6.23 -1.58
CA ASP A 67 -13.61 -6.62 -0.39
C ASP A 67 -12.19 -6.07 -0.47
N LEU A 68 -11.80 -5.30 0.55
CA LEU A 68 -10.45 -4.74 0.68
C LEU A 68 -9.46 -5.79 1.21
N ASN A 69 -9.92 -6.97 1.61
CA ASN A 69 -9.05 -8.09 1.98
C ASN A 69 -8.65 -8.92 0.74
N VAL A 70 -7.81 -8.36 -0.13
CA VAL A 70 -7.32 -9.06 -1.32
C VAL A 70 -6.10 -9.90 -0.95
N SER A 71 -6.33 -11.17 -0.58
CA SER A 71 -5.29 -12.14 -0.21
C SER A 71 -4.56 -11.80 1.11
N GLY A 72 -5.29 -11.32 2.12
CA GLY A 72 -4.77 -11.01 3.45
C GLY A 72 -4.71 -9.52 3.79
N GLY A 73 -5.08 -8.64 2.87
CA GLY A 73 -5.13 -7.19 3.06
C GLY A 73 -5.04 -6.45 1.73
N CYS A 74 -4.83 -5.13 1.79
CA CYS A 74 -4.48 -4.34 0.62
C CYS A 74 -3.69 -3.09 0.98
N SER A 75 -3.05 -2.51 -0.03
CA SER A 75 -2.51 -1.16 -0.03
C SER A 75 -3.36 -0.28 -0.94
N ILE A 76 -3.76 0.90 -0.45
CA ILE A 76 -4.55 1.87 -1.20
C ILE A 76 -3.67 3.08 -1.49
N PHE A 77 -3.51 3.42 -2.76
CA PHE A 77 -2.73 4.56 -3.22
C PHE A 77 -3.66 5.62 -3.79
N TYR A 78 -3.66 6.79 -3.17
CA TYR A 78 -4.45 7.94 -3.61
C TYR A 78 -3.63 8.79 -4.59
N GLY A 79 -3.95 8.73 -5.86
CA GLY A 79 -3.33 9.52 -6.91
C GLY A 79 -4.25 10.63 -7.39
N SER A 80 -3.66 11.64 -8.04
CA SER A 80 -4.43 12.76 -8.63
C SER A 80 -5.27 12.37 -9.85
N LYS A 81 -5.01 11.20 -10.45
CA LYS A 81 -5.73 10.68 -11.61
C LYS A 81 -6.65 9.51 -11.29
N ASP A 82 -6.37 8.81 -10.20
CA ASP A 82 -7.06 7.58 -9.82
C ASP A 82 -6.66 7.12 -8.43
N ILE A 83 -7.43 6.17 -7.91
CA ILE A 83 -7.08 5.44 -6.70
C ILE A 83 -6.73 4.01 -7.13
N MET A 84 -5.54 3.55 -6.72
CA MET A 84 -5.10 2.20 -6.99
C MET A 84 -5.22 1.37 -5.72
N ILE A 85 -5.81 0.18 -5.83
CA ILE A 85 -5.86 -0.80 -4.74
C ILE A 85 -5.06 -2.00 -5.20
N ALA A 86 -4.10 -2.42 -4.40
CA ALA A 86 -3.33 -3.63 -4.64
C ALA A 86 -3.42 -4.53 -3.41
N GLY A 87 -3.70 -5.81 -3.61
CA GLY A 87 -3.72 -6.79 -2.55
C GLY A 87 -2.36 -7.05 -1.94
N THR A 88 -2.31 -7.96 -0.97
CA THR A 88 -1.06 -8.38 -0.31
C THR A 88 0.01 -8.73 -1.34
N TYR A 89 1.22 -8.19 -1.16
CA TYR A 89 2.35 -8.32 -2.09
C TYR A 89 2.09 -7.82 -3.52
N GLY A 90 1.18 -6.85 -3.69
CA GLY A 90 0.88 -6.26 -4.99
C GLY A 90 -0.05 -7.12 -5.85
N LYS A 91 -0.76 -8.07 -5.23
CA LYS A 91 -1.65 -9.00 -5.93
C LYS A 91 -2.88 -8.29 -6.51
N ASP A 92 -3.28 -8.69 -7.71
CA ASP A 92 -4.50 -8.26 -8.41
C ASP A 92 -4.77 -6.75 -8.31
N PRO A 93 -3.82 -5.89 -8.73
CA PRO A 93 -3.99 -4.45 -8.61
C PRO A 93 -5.12 -3.96 -9.53
N ILE A 94 -5.96 -3.08 -8.99
CA ILE A 94 -7.04 -2.42 -9.71
C ILE A 94 -6.90 -0.90 -9.61
N LEU A 95 -7.42 -0.21 -10.62
CA LEU A 95 -7.77 1.20 -10.52
C LEU A 95 -9.26 1.29 -10.21
N VAL A 96 -9.64 2.14 -9.26
CA VAL A 96 -11.04 2.32 -8.83
C VAL A 96 -11.92 2.77 -10.00
N SER A 97 -11.37 3.55 -10.94
CA SER A 97 -12.05 3.90 -12.19
C SER A 97 -12.34 2.73 -13.15
N GLY A 98 -11.76 1.55 -12.91
CA GLY A 98 -11.82 0.39 -13.81
C GLY A 98 -10.89 0.47 -15.02
N ARG A 99 -10.10 1.54 -15.16
CA ARG A 99 -9.12 1.67 -16.25
C ARG A 99 -8.06 0.56 -16.19
N LYS A 100 -7.65 0.09 -17.36
CA LYS A 100 -6.56 -0.88 -17.55
C LYS A 100 -5.46 -0.22 -18.39
N PRO A 101 -4.50 0.46 -17.76
CA PRO A 101 -3.45 1.15 -18.50
C PRO A 101 -2.50 0.13 -19.14
N GLU A 102 -2.18 0.32 -20.41
CA GLU A 102 -1.03 -0.34 -21.03
C GLU A 102 0.23 0.47 -20.70
N VAL A 103 1.21 -0.20 -20.11
CA VAL A 103 2.47 0.42 -19.70
C VAL A 103 3.64 -0.32 -20.34
N PRO A 104 4.75 0.36 -20.68
CA PRO A 104 5.94 -0.31 -21.16
C PRO A 104 6.50 -1.28 -20.11
N HIS A 105 6.89 -2.47 -20.56
CA HIS A 105 7.57 -3.46 -19.73
C HIS A 105 9.03 -3.04 -19.52
N VAL A 106 9.30 -2.33 -18.41
CA VAL A 106 10.63 -1.78 -18.10
C VAL A 106 11.45 -2.63 -17.13
N LEU A 107 10.79 -3.57 -16.43
CA LEU A 107 11.42 -4.49 -15.50
C LEU A 107 11.32 -5.92 -16.02
N ARG A 108 12.26 -6.77 -15.61
CA ARG A 108 12.17 -8.21 -15.86
C ARG A 108 10.94 -8.77 -15.17
N GLU A 109 10.11 -9.46 -15.93
CA GLU A 109 8.93 -10.14 -15.40
C GLU A 109 9.25 -11.59 -15.06
N ILE A 110 8.72 -12.05 -13.94
CA ILE A 110 8.89 -13.43 -13.48
C ILE A 110 7.70 -14.24 -13.98
N THR A 111 7.96 -15.13 -14.94
CA THR A 111 6.95 -16.02 -15.54
C THR A 111 6.80 -17.36 -14.80
N VAL A 112 7.59 -17.57 -13.75
CA VAL A 112 7.56 -18.74 -12.85
C VAL A 112 7.20 -18.31 -11.44
N SER A 113 7.25 -19.20 -10.44
CA SER A 113 7.06 -18.77 -9.05
C SER A 113 8.27 -17.97 -8.55
N HIS A 114 8.06 -17.11 -7.54
CA HIS A 114 9.17 -16.34 -6.94
C HIS A 114 10.25 -17.26 -6.35
N GLN A 115 9.89 -18.45 -5.85
CA GLN A 115 10.85 -19.44 -5.38
C GLN A 115 11.70 -20.02 -6.52
N GLN A 116 11.10 -20.30 -7.68
CA GLN A 116 11.84 -20.77 -8.85
C GLN A 116 12.77 -19.69 -9.39
N ASP A 117 12.35 -18.42 -9.33
CA ASP A 117 13.21 -17.30 -9.69
C ASP A 117 14.44 -17.18 -8.80
N TRP A 118 14.25 -17.35 -7.49
CA TRP A 118 15.33 -17.38 -6.52
C TRP A 118 16.31 -18.53 -6.77
N ILE A 119 15.83 -19.75 -7.02
CA ILE A 119 16.69 -20.91 -7.35
C ILE A 119 17.56 -20.62 -8.58
N ARG A 120 17.00 -19.96 -9.60
CA ARG A 120 17.75 -19.57 -10.81
C ARG A 120 18.86 -18.56 -10.51
N ALA A 121 18.66 -17.66 -9.56
CA ALA A 121 19.65 -16.64 -9.21
C ALA A 121 20.83 -17.18 -8.38
N CYS A 122 20.67 -18.36 -7.76
CA CYS A 122 21.72 -19.02 -6.98
C CYS A 122 22.72 -19.84 -7.82
N LYS A 123 22.54 -19.90 -9.14
CA LYS A 123 23.50 -20.52 -10.07
C LYS A 123 24.47 -19.46 -10.60
#